data_AF-A0A7L5T361-F1
#
_entry.id   AF-A0A7L5T361-F1
#
_cell.length_a   1.000
_cell.length_b   1.000
_cell.length_c   1.000
_cell.angle_alpha   90.00
_cell.angle_beta   90.00
_cell.angle_gamma   90.00
#
_symmetry.space_group_name_H-M   'P 1'
#
loop_
_entity.id
_entity.type
_entity.pdbx_description
1 polymer ?
#
loop_
_entity_poly.entity_id
_entity_poly.type
_entity_poly.pdbx_seq_one_letter_code
_entity_poly.pdbx_strand_id
1 'polypeptide(L)'
;MTTPDSEGSTSEEPTLTVDELAARAGVTVRTIRFYGTRGLLPPPAIGPRRVGHYGPGHLSRLALIEELQHHGMTLSAIERYLRQLPADLSADDLAIHRALVASWAPEAPEEATRDQLARRAGRALSDEDVDRLAALHALERTDRPDVFRVDPGVLHLGLRLLDVPIDLETILAAHTVVLEHSRSVARELGRLFRDEVWGPEREPESGGGAERVAAKKSLSADMQPLVVQALVIAFQRSMKQELRAWYGMAAD
;
A
#
# COMPACT_ATOMS: atom_id res chain seq x y z
N MET A 1 -48.78 -26.23 0.79
CA MET A 1 -47.68 -25.98 1.74
C MET A 1 -46.60 -25.27 0.95
N THR A 2 -46.59 -23.95 1.08
CA THR A 2 -45.72 -23.03 0.33
C THR A 2 -44.40 -22.92 1.07
N THR A 3 -43.31 -23.28 0.41
CA THR A 3 -41.95 -23.01 0.90
C THR A 3 -41.64 -21.54 0.63
N PRO A 4 -41.17 -20.75 1.61
CA PRO A 4 -40.75 -19.39 1.36
C PRO A 4 -39.33 -19.40 0.77
N ASP A 5 -39.17 -18.65 -0.33
CA ASP A 5 -37.87 -18.26 -0.86
C ASP A 5 -37.11 -17.45 0.19
N SER A 6 -35.93 -17.92 0.56
CA SER A 6 -34.97 -17.15 1.36
C SER A 6 -34.16 -16.28 0.40
N GLU A 7 -34.54 -15.01 0.29
CA GLU A 7 -33.75 -13.97 -0.35
C GLU A 7 -32.37 -13.88 0.31
N GLY A 8 -31.33 -14.24 -0.44
CA GLY A 8 -29.95 -13.99 -0.08
C GLY A 8 -29.66 -12.50 -0.14
N SER A 9 -29.50 -11.88 1.03
CA SER A 9 -28.89 -10.56 1.19
C SER A 9 -27.40 -10.65 0.79
N THR A 10 -27.11 -10.60 -0.52
CA THR A 10 -25.82 -10.10 -0.99
C THR A 10 -25.78 -8.62 -0.69
N SER A 11 -24.95 -8.22 0.27
CA SER A 11 -24.61 -6.80 0.50
C SER A 11 -24.04 -6.23 -0.80
N GLU A 12 -24.89 -5.55 -1.59
CA GLU A 12 -24.45 -4.83 -2.77
C GLU A 12 -23.47 -3.74 -2.32
N GLU A 13 -22.17 -3.96 -2.54
CA GLU A 13 -21.19 -2.90 -2.36
C GLU A 13 -21.62 -1.70 -3.23
N PRO A 14 -21.68 -0.48 -2.66
CA PRO A 14 -22.28 0.65 -3.33
C PRO A 14 -21.52 0.96 -4.63
N THR A 15 -22.22 0.84 -5.75
CA THR A 15 -21.67 1.21 -7.05
C THR A 15 -21.83 2.72 -7.27
N LEU A 16 -20.74 3.39 -7.59
CA LEU A 16 -20.66 4.83 -7.77
C LEU A 16 -20.83 5.18 -9.25
N THR A 17 -21.50 6.29 -9.53
CA THR A 17 -21.40 6.98 -10.82
C THR A 17 -20.03 7.64 -10.99
N VAL A 18 -19.69 8.08 -12.21
CA VAL A 18 -18.41 8.76 -12.45
C VAL A 18 -18.26 10.07 -11.66
N ASP A 19 -19.37 10.78 -11.43
CA ASP A 19 -19.38 12.04 -10.69
C ASP A 19 -19.17 11.79 -9.18
N GLU A 20 -19.80 10.75 -8.64
CA GLU A 20 -19.61 10.33 -7.25
C GLU A 20 -18.19 9.77 -7.01
N LEU A 21 -17.66 9.01 -7.96
CA LEU A 21 -16.28 8.52 -7.91
C LEU A 21 -15.29 9.70 -7.91
N ALA A 22 -15.50 10.69 -8.78
CA ALA A 22 -14.69 11.91 -8.85
C ALA A 22 -14.69 12.66 -7.51
N ALA A 23 -15.89 12.91 -6.96
CA ALA A 23 -16.04 13.58 -5.69
C ALA A 23 -15.35 12.83 -4.54
N ARG A 24 -15.50 11.51 -4.49
CA ARG A 24 -14.95 10.67 -3.40
C ARG A 24 -13.45 10.44 -3.50
N ALA A 25 -12.90 10.44 -4.71
CA ALA A 25 -11.46 10.32 -4.95
C ALA A 25 -10.73 11.67 -5.01
N GLY A 26 -11.42 12.80 -4.85
CA GLY A 26 -10.80 14.13 -4.89
C GLY A 26 -10.24 14.55 -6.26
N VAL A 27 -10.69 13.91 -7.34
CA VAL A 27 -10.22 14.18 -8.72
C VAL A 27 -11.36 14.62 -9.62
N THR A 28 -11.05 15.19 -10.79
CA THR A 28 -12.09 15.57 -11.76
C THR A 28 -12.56 14.37 -12.57
N VAL A 29 -13.81 14.41 -13.05
CA VAL A 29 -14.35 13.45 -14.04
C VAL A 29 -13.46 13.35 -15.28
N ARG A 30 -12.86 14.48 -15.70
CA ARG A 30 -11.89 14.52 -16.79
C ARG A 30 -10.67 13.63 -16.50
N THR A 31 -10.17 13.67 -15.27
CA THR A 31 -9.03 12.84 -14.83
C THR A 31 -9.39 11.36 -14.84
N ILE A 32 -10.56 10.99 -14.32
CA ILE A 32 -11.04 9.60 -14.33
C ILE A 32 -11.13 9.08 -15.77
N ARG A 33 -11.75 9.85 -16.68
CA ARG A 33 -11.85 9.46 -18.09
C ARG A 33 -10.47 9.32 -18.74
N PHE A 34 -9.56 10.26 -18.46
CA PHE A 34 -8.18 10.20 -18.94
C PHE A 34 -7.45 8.95 -18.46
N TYR A 35 -7.58 8.59 -17.18
CA TYR A 35 -7.01 7.37 -16.63
C TYR A 35 -7.65 6.11 -17.23
N GLY A 36 -8.96 6.11 -17.46
CA GLY A 36 -9.65 5.04 -18.18
C GLY A 36 -9.09 4.84 -19.59
N THR A 37 -8.94 5.91 -20.37
CA THR A 37 -8.38 5.83 -21.74
C THR A 37 -6.93 5.37 -21.80
N ARG A 38 -6.17 5.59 -20.72
CA ARG A 38 -4.77 5.20 -20.60
C ARG A 38 -4.59 3.79 -20.02
N GLY A 39 -5.68 3.10 -19.67
CA GLY A 39 -5.64 1.78 -19.03
C GLY A 39 -5.16 1.81 -17.56
N LEU A 40 -5.12 2.99 -16.94
CA LEU A 40 -4.79 3.15 -15.53
C LEU A 40 -5.95 2.74 -14.62
N LEU A 41 -7.19 2.77 -15.12
CA LEU A 41 -8.36 2.25 -14.43
C LEU A 41 -9.00 1.14 -15.28
N PRO A 42 -9.48 0.05 -14.64
CA PRO A 42 -10.31 -0.92 -15.35
C PRO A 42 -11.59 -0.24 -15.88
N PRO A 43 -12.20 -0.80 -16.94
CA PRO A 43 -13.46 -0.28 -17.44
C PRO A 43 -14.57 -0.44 -16.38
N PRO A 44 -15.49 0.54 -16.27
CA PRO A 44 -16.63 0.42 -15.34
C PRO A 44 -17.59 -0.68 -15.79
N ALA A 45 -18.35 -1.21 -14.84
CA ALA A 45 -19.50 -2.05 -15.16
C ALA A 45 -20.59 -1.19 -15.83
N ILE A 46 -21.15 -1.64 -16.94
CA ILE A 46 -22.22 -0.89 -17.62
C ILE A 46 -23.55 -1.30 -17.03
N GLY A 47 -24.15 -0.39 -16.27
CA GLY A 47 -25.46 -0.57 -15.67
C GLY A 47 -26.62 -0.12 -16.56
N PRO A 48 -27.84 -0.06 -15.99
CA PRO A 48 -29.03 0.40 -16.69
C PRO A 48 -28.81 1.78 -17.32
N ARG A 49 -29.45 2.03 -18.47
CA ARG A 49 -29.32 3.29 -19.23
C ARG A 49 -27.88 3.60 -19.71
N ARG A 50 -27.01 2.59 -19.80
CA ARG A 50 -25.61 2.71 -20.24
C ARG A 50 -24.76 3.62 -19.35
N VAL A 51 -25.12 3.72 -18.07
CA VAL A 51 -24.34 4.47 -17.07
C VAL A 51 -23.21 3.55 -16.57
N GLY A 52 -21.99 4.10 -16.50
CA GLY A 52 -20.85 3.38 -15.94
C GLY A 52 -20.88 3.40 -14.42
N HIS A 53 -20.79 2.22 -13.82
CA HIS A 53 -20.76 1.98 -12.39
C HIS A 53 -19.35 1.55 -11.95
N TYR A 54 -18.88 2.19 -10.88
CA TYR A 54 -17.54 2.02 -10.34
C TYR A 54 -17.61 1.48 -8.90
N GLY A 55 -16.92 0.37 -8.63
CA GLY A 55 -16.84 -0.22 -7.28
C GLY A 55 -15.61 0.21 -6.47
N PRO A 56 -15.45 -0.34 -5.25
CA PRO A 56 -14.35 -0.02 -4.31
C PRO A 56 -12.94 -0.22 -4.89
N GLY A 57 -12.77 -1.17 -5.82
CA GLY A 57 -11.50 -1.37 -6.53
C GLY A 57 -11.05 -0.14 -7.33
N HIS A 58 -11.99 0.65 -7.88
CA HIS A 58 -11.64 1.89 -8.59
C HIS A 58 -11.12 2.97 -7.64
N LEU A 59 -11.74 3.12 -6.46
CA LEU A 59 -11.28 4.05 -5.43
C LEU A 59 -9.89 3.68 -4.93
N SER A 60 -9.67 2.40 -4.61
CA SER A 60 -8.38 1.93 -4.10
C SER A 60 -7.27 2.10 -5.14
N ARG A 61 -7.59 1.86 -6.42
CA ARG A 61 -6.66 2.09 -7.53
C ARG A 61 -6.35 3.57 -7.74
N LEU A 62 -7.35 4.44 -7.64
CA LEU A 62 -7.16 5.90 -7.70
C LEU A 62 -6.25 6.40 -6.58
N ALA A 63 -6.48 5.94 -5.36
CA ALA A 63 -5.65 6.27 -4.20
C ALA A 63 -4.21 5.78 -4.37
N LEU A 64 -4.00 4.58 -4.92
CA LEU A 64 -2.66 4.07 -5.25
C LEU A 64 -1.97 4.91 -6.34
N ILE A 65 -2.71 5.31 -7.38
CA ILE A 65 -2.15 6.19 -8.44
C ILE A 65 -1.73 7.53 -7.84
N GLU A 66 -2.59 8.13 -7.03
CA GLU A 66 -2.31 9.39 -6.33
C GLU A 66 -1.04 9.27 -5.48
N GLU A 67 -0.92 8.21 -4.69
CA GLU A 67 0.25 7.93 -3.87
C GLU A 67 1.53 7.84 -4.71
N LEU A 68 1.52 7.02 -5.76
CA LEU A 68 2.67 6.87 -6.66
C LEU A 68 3.06 8.20 -7.33
N GLN A 69 2.08 9.04 -7.68
CA GLN A 69 2.32 10.38 -8.21
C GLN A 69 2.91 11.32 -7.15
N HIS A 70 2.44 11.25 -5.90
CA HIS A 70 2.98 12.01 -4.78
C HIS A 70 4.47 11.71 -4.58
N HIS A 71 4.89 10.46 -4.78
CA HIS A 71 6.29 10.04 -4.75
C HIS A 71 7.05 10.27 -6.07
N GLY A 72 6.53 11.10 -6.98
CA GLY A 72 7.24 11.56 -8.17
C GLY A 72 7.24 10.59 -9.35
N MET A 73 6.47 9.49 -9.30
CA MET A 73 6.37 8.59 -10.45
C MET A 73 5.60 9.24 -11.59
N THR A 74 6.17 9.18 -12.79
CA THR A 74 5.47 9.60 -14.00
C THR A 74 4.30 8.66 -14.30
N LEU A 75 3.24 9.18 -14.93
CA LEU A 75 2.09 8.36 -15.33
C LEU A 75 2.46 7.16 -16.21
N SER A 76 3.50 7.27 -17.04
CA SER A 76 3.99 6.13 -17.85
C SER A 76 4.64 5.05 -16.99
N ALA A 77 5.35 5.43 -15.92
CA ALA A 77 5.92 4.48 -14.97
C ALA A 77 4.82 3.80 -14.12
N ILE A 78 3.82 4.58 -13.70
CA ILE A 78 2.64 4.06 -12.96
C ILE A 78 1.86 3.06 -13.81
N GLU A 79 1.65 3.35 -15.10
CA GLU A 79 0.99 2.43 -16.01
C GLU A 79 1.75 1.10 -16.17
N ARG A 80 3.08 1.15 -16.22
CA ARG A 80 3.91 -0.07 -16.26
C ARG A 80 3.81 -0.87 -14.96
N TYR A 81 3.87 -0.18 -13.82
CA TYR A 81 3.72 -0.77 -12.50
C TYR A 81 2.36 -1.48 -12.35
N LEU A 82 1.27 -0.77 -12.64
CA LEU A 82 -0.09 -1.29 -12.54
C LEU A 82 -0.39 -2.46 -13.49
N ARG A 83 0.33 -2.58 -14.60
CA ARG A 83 0.24 -3.73 -15.52
C ARG A 83 0.96 -4.97 -15.03
N GLN A 84 1.93 -4.82 -14.12
CA GLN A 84 2.67 -5.94 -13.54
C GLN A 84 1.95 -6.52 -12.32
N LEU A 85 0.97 -5.80 -11.78
CA LEU A 85 0.07 -6.31 -10.76
C LEU A 85 -0.87 -7.39 -11.33
N PRO A 86 -1.25 -8.40 -10.53
CA PRO A 86 -2.31 -9.33 -10.91
C PRO A 86 -3.59 -8.59 -11.35
N ALA A 87 -4.27 -9.10 -12.37
CA ALA A 87 -5.46 -8.45 -12.91
C ALA A 87 -6.68 -8.53 -11.97
N ASP A 88 -6.62 -9.46 -11.01
CA ASP A 88 -7.68 -9.84 -10.08
C ASP A 88 -7.46 -9.30 -8.65
N LEU A 89 -6.57 -8.30 -8.48
CA LEU A 89 -6.36 -7.69 -7.17
C LEU A 89 -7.66 -7.07 -6.62
N SER A 90 -7.96 -7.39 -5.36
CA SER A 90 -9.04 -6.79 -4.62
C SER A 90 -8.74 -5.34 -4.25
N ALA A 91 -9.76 -4.63 -3.76
CA ALA A 91 -9.58 -3.29 -3.18
C ALA A 91 -8.56 -3.30 -2.04
N ASP A 92 -8.60 -4.33 -1.20
CA ASP A 92 -7.70 -4.50 -0.06
C ASP A 92 -6.25 -4.75 -0.49
N ASP A 93 -6.03 -5.55 -1.53
CA ASP A 93 -4.68 -5.77 -2.07
C ASP A 93 -4.07 -4.46 -2.61
N LEU A 94 -4.88 -3.65 -3.30
CA LEU A 94 -4.44 -2.34 -3.79
C LEU A 94 -4.14 -1.37 -2.65
N ALA A 95 -4.88 -1.43 -1.55
CA ALA A 95 -4.60 -0.66 -0.35
C ALA A 95 -3.28 -1.08 0.31
N ILE A 96 -2.96 -2.38 0.32
CA ILE A 96 -1.64 -2.89 0.75
C ILE A 96 -0.53 -2.34 -0.14
N HIS A 97 -0.72 -2.38 -1.47
CA HIS A 97 0.25 -1.80 -2.41
C HIS A 97 0.46 -0.30 -2.17
N ARG A 98 -0.59 0.44 -1.83
CA ARG A 98 -0.51 1.87 -1.49
C ARG A 98 0.29 2.09 -0.21
N ALA A 99 -0.03 1.34 0.85
CA ALA A 99 0.67 1.43 2.13
C ALA A 99 2.18 1.20 2.00
N LEU A 100 2.59 0.23 1.16
CA LEU A 100 4.00 -0.03 0.86
C LEU A 100 4.68 1.16 0.18
N VAL A 101 3.99 1.83 -0.75
CA VAL A 101 4.51 3.00 -1.47
C VAL A 101 4.62 4.20 -0.52
N ALA A 102 3.61 4.45 0.30
CA ALA A 102 3.57 5.54 1.28
C ALA A 102 4.73 5.46 2.30
N SER A 103 5.17 4.24 2.64
CA SER A 103 6.24 4.01 3.63
C SER A 103 7.65 4.50 3.23
N TRP A 104 7.87 4.98 1.99
CA TRP A 104 9.22 5.32 1.49
C TRP A 104 9.59 6.80 1.49
N ALA A 105 8.62 7.69 1.66
CA ALA A 105 8.89 8.97 2.28
C ALA A 105 7.92 9.00 3.45
N PRO A 106 8.38 8.83 4.71
CA PRO A 106 7.46 8.98 5.82
C PRO A 106 6.81 10.35 5.64
N GLU A 107 5.51 10.37 5.34
CA GLU A 107 4.73 11.53 5.73
C GLU A 107 5.11 11.77 7.19
N ALA A 108 5.55 12.99 7.50
CA ALA A 108 6.04 13.30 8.83
C ALA A 108 5.00 12.75 9.82
N PRO A 109 5.38 11.82 10.73
CA PRO A 109 4.38 11.06 11.45
C PRO A 109 3.41 12.02 12.09
N GLU A 110 2.14 11.86 11.74
CA GLU A 110 1.11 12.82 12.10
C GLU A 110 0.62 12.51 13.51
N GLU A 111 0.20 13.54 14.21
CA GLU A 111 -0.44 13.35 15.51
C GLU A 111 -1.93 13.13 15.30
N ALA A 112 -2.43 12.03 15.82
CA ALA A 112 -3.83 11.68 15.79
C ALA A 112 -4.34 11.46 17.22
N THR A 113 -5.52 12.00 17.54
CA THR A 113 -6.22 11.71 18.79
C THR A 113 -6.95 10.37 18.72
N ARG A 114 -7.25 9.76 19.87
CA ARG A 114 -8.09 8.53 19.91
C ARG A 114 -9.38 8.67 19.11
N ASP A 115 -10.05 9.83 19.19
CA ASP A 115 -11.29 10.09 18.43
C ASP A 115 -11.05 10.15 16.92
N GLN A 116 -9.92 10.70 16.47
CA GLN A 116 -9.54 10.70 15.06
C GLN A 116 -9.29 9.28 14.57
N LEU A 117 -8.60 8.46 15.36
CA LEU A 117 -8.37 7.04 15.06
C LEU A 117 -9.69 6.25 15.02
N ALA A 118 -10.59 6.47 15.97
CA ALA A 118 -11.90 5.83 16.01
C ALA A 118 -12.75 6.17 14.77
N ARG A 119 -12.72 7.43 14.31
CA ARG A 119 -13.38 7.82 13.06
C ARG A 119 -12.80 7.11 11.83
N ARG A 120 -11.48 6.94 11.78
CA ARG A 120 -10.80 6.20 10.69
C ARG A 120 -11.10 4.70 10.74
N ALA A 121 -11.20 4.14 11.94
CA ALA A 121 -11.57 2.75 12.18
C ALA A 121 -13.06 2.47 11.90
N GLY A 122 -13.89 3.51 11.89
CA GLY A 122 -15.36 3.38 11.82
C GLY A 122 -15.99 2.81 13.10
N ARG A 123 -15.22 2.66 14.19
CA ARG A 123 -15.66 2.14 15.48
C ARG A 123 -14.87 2.76 16.62
N ALA A 124 -15.42 2.68 17.84
CA ALA A 124 -14.66 3.01 19.03
C ALA A 124 -13.46 2.05 19.18
N LEU A 125 -12.30 2.60 19.53
CA LEU A 125 -11.11 1.82 19.83
C LEU A 125 -11.00 1.67 21.35
N SER A 126 -10.85 0.43 21.81
CA SER A 126 -10.53 0.09 23.20
C SER A 126 -9.05 0.36 23.50
N ASP A 127 -8.62 0.24 24.75
CA ASP A 127 -7.19 0.27 25.10
C ASP A 127 -6.43 -0.90 24.47
N GLU A 128 -7.06 -2.09 24.42
CA GLU A 128 -6.49 -3.27 23.77
C GLU A 128 -6.28 -3.03 22.26
N ASP A 129 -7.23 -2.40 21.57
CA ASP A 129 -7.07 -2.04 20.15
C ASP A 129 -5.86 -1.13 19.94
N VAL A 130 -5.68 -0.13 20.82
CA VAL A 130 -4.55 0.80 20.76
C VAL A 130 -3.23 0.06 21.03
N ASP A 131 -3.21 -0.86 21.98
CA ASP A 131 -2.03 -1.69 22.27
C ASP A 131 -1.69 -2.60 21.08
N ARG A 132 -2.70 -3.19 20.43
CA ARG A 132 -2.51 -3.97 19.19
C ARG A 132 -1.95 -3.13 18.05
N LEU A 133 -2.48 -1.92 17.85
CA LEU A 133 -1.97 -1.00 16.82
C LEU A 133 -0.53 -0.55 17.12
N ALA A 134 -0.18 -0.33 18.38
CA ALA A 134 1.19 -0.01 18.79
C ALA A 134 2.14 -1.19 18.54
N ALA A 135 1.70 -2.40 18.89
CA ALA A 135 2.43 -3.65 18.66
C ALA A 135 2.70 -3.90 17.16
N LEU A 136 1.78 -3.45 16.31
CA LEU A 136 1.89 -3.47 14.85
C LEU A 136 2.72 -2.33 14.26
N HIS A 137 3.26 -1.42 15.08
CA HIS A 137 3.90 -0.18 14.65
C HIS A 137 3.02 0.71 13.75
N ALA A 138 1.70 0.53 13.83
CA ALA A 138 0.72 1.38 13.15
C ALA A 138 0.56 2.74 13.86
N LEU A 139 0.95 2.80 15.14
CA LEU A 139 1.01 4.02 15.94
C LEU A 139 2.11 3.94 17.00
N GLU A 140 2.49 5.09 17.54
CA GLU A 140 3.34 5.27 18.71
C GLU A 140 2.60 6.13 19.74
N ARG A 141 2.66 5.75 21.02
CA ARG A 141 2.12 6.57 22.11
C ARG A 141 3.01 7.80 22.31
N THR A 142 2.40 8.97 22.52
CA THR A 142 3.13 10.19 22.87
C THR A 142 3.06 10.45 24.38
N ASP A 143 3.80 11.46 24.84
CA ASP A 143 3.76 11.93 26.23
C ASP A 143 2.40 12.53 26.61
N ARG A 144 1.58 12.89 25.62
CA ARG A 144 0.23 13.42 25.83
C ARG A 144 -0.80 12.29 25.82
N PRO A 145 -1.70 12.23 26.82
CA PRO A 145 -2.74 11.21 26.86
C PRO A 145 -3.67 11.32 25.65
N ASP A 146 -4.05 10.18 25.10
CA ASP A 146 -4.91 10.02 23.92
C ASP A 146 -4.42 10.71 22.63
N VAL A 147 -3.14 11.07 22.56
CA VAL A 147 -2.49 11.55 21.35
C VAL A 147 -1.40 10.54 20.94
N PHE A 148 -1.45 10.15 19.67
CA PHE A 148 -0.58 9.12 19.09
C PHE A 148 0.13 9.69 17.86
N ARG A 149 1.39 9.32 17.67
CA ARG A 149 2.07 9.51 16.38
C ARG A 149 1.70 8.35 15.49
N VAL A 150 1.23 8.62 14.29
CA VAL A 150 0.84 7.58 13.34
C VAL A 150 1.53 7.77 12.00
N ASP A 151 1.89 6.65 11.40
CA ASP A 151 2.24 6.60 9.99
C ASP A 151 0.94 6.30 9.22
N PRO A 152 0.41 7.23 8.42
CA PRO A 152 -0.85 7.03 7.69
C PRO A 152 -0.82 5.81 6.75
N GLY A 153 0.35 5.50 6.19
CA GLY A 153 0.56 4.34 5.32
C GLY A 153 0.40 3.03 6.07
N VAL A 154 0.91 2.95 7.31
CA VAL A 154 0.84 1.73 8.13
C VAL A 154 -0.47 1.64 8.92
N LEU A 155 -1.03 2.77 9.36
CA LEU A 155 -2.23 2.82 10.19
C LEU A 155 -3.42 2.11 9.55
N HIS A 156 -3.61 2.29 8.24
CA HIS A 156 -4.70 1.64 7.52
C HIS A 156 -4.61 0.10 7.60
N LEU A 157 -3.41 -0.46 7.47
CA LEU A 157 -3.17 -1.90 7.61
C LEU A 157 -3.41 -2.37 9.04
N GLY A 158 -2.90 -1.60 10.01
CA GLY A 158 -3.09 -1.89 11.42
C GLY A 158 -4.57 -1.98 11.80
N LEU A 159 -5.38 -1.01 11.34
CA LEU A 159 -6.83 -0.99 11.58
C LEU A 159 -7.53 -2.20 10.98
N ARG A 160 -7.16 -2.62 9.77
CA ARG A 160 -7.72 -3.82 9.12
C ARG A 160 -7.35 -5.11 9.85
N LEU A 161 -6.14 -5.19 10.40
CA LEU A 161 -5.69 -6.36 11.15
C LEU A 161 -6.45 -6.56 12.46
N LEU A 162 -7.07 -5.51 13.02
CA LEU A 162 -7.90 -5.64 14.21
C LEU A 162 -9.14 -6.52 14.00
N ASP A 163 -9.62 -6.63 12.76
CA ASP A 163 -10.82 -7.41 12.42
C ASP A 163 -10.48 -8.86 12.00
N VAL A 164 -9.20 -9.19 11.90
CA VAL A 164 -8.75 -10.54 11.53
C VAL A 164 -8.67 -11.41 12.79
N PRO A 165 -9.27 -12.61 12.80
CA PRO A 165 -9.27 -13.51 13.96
C PRO A 165 -7.92 -14.24 14.12
N ILE A 166 -6.82 -13.48 14.16
CA ILE A 166 -5.47 -13.97 14.46
C ILE A 166 -5.08 -13.42 15.83
N ASP A 167 -4.46 -14.28 16.63
CA ASP A 167 -3.96 -13.91 17.95
C ASP A 167 -2.85 -12.85 17.87
N LEU A 168 -2.83 -11.91 18.82
CA LEU A 168 -1.85 -10.82 18.86
C LEU A 168 -0.40 -11.32 18.93
N GLU A 169 -0.13 -12.41 19.67
CA GLU A 169 1.21 -12.98 19.75
C GLU A 169 1.68 -13.49 18.39
N THR A 170 0.76 -14.06 17.59
CA THR A 170 1.07 -14.54 16.24
C THR A 170 1.40 -13.38 15.30
N ILE A 171 0.62 -12.30 15.38
CA ILE A 171 0.85 -11.07 14.62
C ILE A 171 2.23 -10.47 14.97
N LEU A 172 2.55 -10.41 16.26
CA LEU A 172 3.83 -9.90 16.76
C LEU A 172 5.02 -10.75 16.32
N ALA A 173 4.87 -12.08 16.37
CA ALA A 173 5.88 -13.01 15.89
C ALA A 173 6.14 -12.80 14.38
N ALA A 174 5.08 -12.74 13.57
CA ALA A 174 5.19 -12.49 12.13
C ALA A 174 5.85 -11.13 11.83
N HIS A 175 5.44 -10.08 12.54
CA HIS A 175 6.02 -8.75 12.40
C HIS A 175 7.52 -8.72 12.74
N THR A 176 7.91 -9.38 13.83
CA THR A 176 9.32 -9.50 14.24
C THR A 176 10.16 -10.17 13.15
N VAL A 177 9.69 -11.30 12.63
CA VAL A 177 10.34 -12.03 11.53
C VAL A 177 10.50 -11.14 10.31
N VAL A 178 9.44 -10.44 9.89
CA VAL A 178 9.49 -9.54 8.73
C VAL A 178 10.50 -8.41 8.94
N LEU A 179 10.52 -7.75 10.09
CA LEU A 179 11.47 -6.66 10.35
C LEU A 179 12.92 -7.12 10.39
N GLU A 180 13.21 -8.25 11.03
CA GLU A 180 14.56 -8.80 11.11
C GLU A 180 15.12 -9.13 9.72
N HIS A 181 14.34 -9.85 8.91
CA HIS A 181 14.75 -10.20 7.56
C HIS A 181 14.82 -8.98 6.63
N SER A 182 13.88 -8.04 6.75
CA SER A 182 13.92 -6.79 5.98
C SER A 182 15.17 -5.96 6.29
N ARG A 183 15.57 -5.89 7.57
CA ARG A 183 16.83 -5.23 7.96
C ARG A 183 18.05 -5.94 7.39
N SER A 184 18.06 -7.28 7.33
CA SER A 184 19.15 -8.03 6.70
C SER A 184 19.25 -7.70 5.21
N VAL A 185 18.13 -7.80 4.49
CA VAL A 185 18.07 -7.52 3.05
C VAL A 185 18.47 -6.07 2.75
N ALA A 186 17.98 -5.10 3.51
CA ALA A 186 18.34 -3.69 3.35
C ALA A 186 19.85 -3.44 3.56
N ARG A 187 20.47 -4.14 4.52
CA ARG A 187 21.93 -4.05 4.75
C ARG A 187 22.72 -4.64 3.59
N GLU A 188 22.31 -5.81 3.08
CA GLU A 188 23.00 -6.47 1.97
C GLU A 188 22.87 -5.68 0.66
N LEU A 189 21.65 -5.27 0.30
CA LEU A 189 21.41 -4.42 -0.85
C LEU A 189 22.09 -3.05 -0.71
N GLY A 190 22.06 -2.46 0.48
CA GLY A 190 22.74 -1.19 0.76
C GLY A 190 24.26 -1.28 0.62
N ARG A 191 24.88 -2.43 0.91
CA ARG A 191 26.30 -2.67 0.65
C ARG A 191 26.58 -2.75 -0.84
N LEU A 192 25.87 -3.61 -1.57
CA LEU A 192 26.03 -3.75 -3.02
C LEU A 192 25.83 -2.41 -3.74
N PHE A 193 24.81 -1.65 -3.33
CA PHE A 193 24.50 -0.36 -3.90
C PHE A 193 25.56 0.70 -3.58
N ARG A 194 26.08 0.71 -2.35
CA ARG A 194 27.20 1.58 -1.94
C ARG A 194 28.44 1.29 -2.76
N ASP A 195 28.78 0.02 -2.93
CA ASP A 195 29.98 -0.39 -3.65
C ASP A 195 29.90 -0.02 -5.14
N GLU A 196 28.74 -0.18 -5.76
CA GLU A 196 28.53 0.12 -7.19
C GLU A 196 28.40 1.64 -7.46
N VAL A 197 27.63 2.38 -6.67
CA VAL A 197 27.34 3.82 -6.93
C VAL A 197 28.32 4.76 -6.21
N TRP A 198 28.84 4.36 -5.04
CA TRP A 198 29.80 5.12 -4.22
C TRP A 198 31.17 4.46 -4.11
N GLY A 199 31.48 3.47 -4.95
CA GLY A 199 32.79 2.82 -5.02
C GLY A 199 33.98 3.79 -5.06
N PRO A 200 35.21 3.29 -4.80
CA PRO A 200 36.36 4.11 -4.43
C PRO A 200 36.56 5.24 -5.42
N GLU A 201 36.54 6.47 -4.92
CA GLU A 201 36.76 7.67 -5.73
C GLU A 201 38.10 7.54 -6.46
N ARG A 202 38.07 7.45 -7.80
CA ARG A 202 39.27 7.78 -8.57
C ARG A 202 39.59 9.25 -8.30
N GLU A 203 40.85 9.52 -7.94
CA GLU A 203 41.36 10.82 -7.47
C GLU A 203 40.83 11.99 -8.31
N PRO A 204 40.54 13.14 -7.68
CA PRO A 204 39.87 14.24 -8.33
C PRO A 204 40.81 14.96 -9.30
N GLU A 205 40.61 14.78 -10.61
CA GLU A 205 40.94 15.83 -11.57
C GLU A 205 39.93 16.98 -11.36
N SER A 206 40.31 17.95 -10.54
CA SER A 206 39.78 19.33 -10.45
C SER A 206 38.27 19.57 -10.63
N GLY A 207 37.57 19.99 -9.56
CA GLY A 207 36.45 20.95 -9.64
C GLY A 207 35.00 20.43 -9.75
N GLY A 208 34.75 19.12 -9.89
CA GLY A 208 33.40 18.57 -10.16
C GLY A 208 32.69 17.81 -9.01
N GLY A 209 33.19 17.87 -7.77
CA GLY A 209 32.75 16.99 -6.69
C GLY A 209 31.26 17.13 -6.31
N ALA A 210 30.75 18.37 -6.22
CA ALA A 210 29.36 18.62 -5.84
C ALA A 210 28.35 18.11 -6.90
N GLU A 211 28.66 18.31 -8.18
CA GLU A 211 27.83 17.86 -9.30
C GLU A 211 27.83 16.33 -9.42
N ARG A 212 28.99 15.67 -9.22
CA ARG A 212 29.09 14.20 -9.13
C ARG A 212 28.27 13.63 -7.97
N VAL A 213 28.33 14.26 -6.79
CA VAL A 213 27.53 13.83 -5.63
C VAL A 213 26.03 14.02 -5.89
N ALA A 214 25.63 15.11 -6.55
CA ALA A 214 24.25 15.33 -6.95
C ALA A 214 23.76 14.28 -7.96
N ALA A 215 24.58 13.94 -8.96
CA ALA A 215 24.25 12.91 -9.95
C ALA A 215 24.10 11.51 -9.30
N LYS A 216 24.99 11.15 -8.38
CA LYS A 216 24.88 9.89 -7.61
C LYS A 216 23.62 9.84 -6.75
N LYS A 217 23.27 10.95 -6.08
CA LYS A 217 22.02 11.08 -5.32
C LYS A 217 20.80 10.93 -6.21
N SER A 218 20.80 11.56 -7.40
CA SER A 218 19.72 11.43 -8.38
C SER A 218 19.55 9.99 -8.84
N LEU A 219 20.64 9.32 -9.23
CA LEU A 219 20.61 7.92 -9.63
C LEU A 219 20.05 7.01 -8.52
N SER A 220 20.37 7.33 -7.27
CA SER A 220 19.85 6.60 -6.12
C SER A 220 18.35 6.78 -5.92
N ALA A 221 17.87 8.02 -6.08
CA ALA A 221 16.44 8.31 -6.05
C ALA A 221 15.69 7.59 -7.19
N ASP A 222 16.30 7.51 -8.38
CA ASP A 222 15.71 6.82 -9.53
C ASP A 222 15.68 5.28 -9.36
N MET A 223 16.67 4.71 -8.67
CA MET A 223 16.76 3.27 -8.45
C MET A 223 15.90 2.77 -7.30
N GLN A 224 15.63 3.62 -6.30
CA GLN A 224 14.87 3.24 -5.10
C GLN A 224 13.51 2.59 -5.43
N PRO A 225 12.65 3.14 -6.33
CA PRO A 225 11.39 2.49 -6.69
C PRO A 225 11.56 1.10 -7.34
N LEU A 226 12.62 0.90 -8.11
CA LEU A 226 12.89 -0.36 -8.81
C LEU A 226 13.30 -1.47 -7.84
N VAL A 227 14.14 -1.13 -6.86
CA VAL A 227 14.57 -2.07 -5.82
C VAL A 227 13.38 -2.59 -5.05
N VAL A 228 12.46 -1.71 -4.66
CA VAL A 228 11.35 -2.18 -3.84
C VAL A 228 10.32 -2.95 -4.65
N GLN A 229 10.10 -2.56 -5.90
CA GLN A 229 9.33 -3.39 -6.81
C GLN A 229 9.89 -4.82 -6.87
N ALA A 230 11.21 -4.98 -6.98
CA ALA A 230 11.84 -6.29 -6.98
C ALA A 230 11.63 -7.03 -5.65
N LEU A 231 11.71 -6.35 -4.51
CA LEU A 231 11.46 -6.92 -3.18
C LEU A 231 10.02 -7.43 -3.03
N VAL A 232 9.02 -6.63 -3.41
CA VAL A 232 7.61 -7.02 -3.35
C VAL A 232 7.35 -8.24 -4.23
N ILE A 233 7.88 -8.24 -5.47
CA ILE A 233 7.73 -9.37 -6.38
C ILE A 233 8.41 -10.63 -5.81
N ALA A 234 9.61 -10.50 -5.25
CA ALA A 234 10.35 -11.61 -4.65
C ALA A 234 9.59 -12.19 -3.44
N PHE A 235 9.07 -11.32 -2.57
CA PHE A 235 8.27 -11.72 -1.42
C PHE A 235 6.98 -12.44 -1.84
N GLN A 236 6.21 -11.86 -2.76
CA GLN A 236 4.97 -12.46 -3.27
C GLN A 236 5.22 -13.84 -3.90
N ARG A 237 6.31 -13.99 -4.67
CA ARG A 237 6.69 -15.28 -5.26
C ARG A 237 7.03 -16.31 -4.18
N SER A 238 7.77 -15.91 -3.15
CA SER A 238 8.18 -16.79 -2.05
C SER A 238 6.96 -17.22 -1.22
N MET A 239 6.10 -16.27 -0.83
CA MET A 239 4.84 -16.56 -0.13
C MET A 239 3.94 -17.50 -0.93
N LYS A 240 3.82 -17.30 -2.25
CA LYS A 240 3.03 -18.19 -3.12
C LYS A 240 3.60 -19.61 -3.16
N GLN A 241 4.93 -19.78 -3.05
CA GLN A 241 5.57 -21.09 -2.99
C GLN A 241 5.29 -21.79 -1.65
N GLU A 242 5.43 -21.08 -0.54
CA GLU A 242 5.13 -21.61 0.80
C GLU A 242 3.64 -21.99 0.95
N LEU A 243 2.72 -21.12 0.52
CA LEU A 243 1.28 -21.40 0.57
C LEU A 243 0.91 -22.62 -0.29
N ARG A 244 1.54 -22.79 -1.45
CA ARG A 244 1.34 -23.99 -2.29
C ARG A 244 1.82 -25.26 -1.59
N ALA A 245 2.90 -25.19 -0.82
CA ALA A 245 3.36 -26.34 -0.03
C ALA A 245 2.34 -26.72 1.05
N TRP A 246 1.70 -25.76 1.71
CA TRP A 246 0.68 -26.04 2.73
C TRP A 246 -0.63 -26.58 2.16
N TYR A 247 -1.17 -25.95 1.10
CA TYR A 247 -2.40 -26.42 0.45
C TYR A 247 -2.19 -27.67 -0.41
N GLY A 248 -0.97 -27.93 -0.88
CA GLY A 248 -0.59 -29.12 -1.64
C GLY A 248 -0.35 -30.37 -0.78
N MET A 249 -0.17 -30.23 0.54
CA MET A 249 -0.06 -31.37 1.47
C MET A 249 -1.43 -31.84 2.02
N ALA A 250 -2.53 -31.12 1.76
CA ALA A 250 -3.87 -31.48 2.21
C ALA A 250 -4.65 -32.36 1.21
N ALA A 251 -4.02 -32.78 0.12
CA ALA A 251 -4.58 -33.66 -0.88
C ALA A 251 -3.79 -34.98 -0.95
N ASP A 252 -3.89 -35.78 0.11
CA ASP A 252 -3.67 -37.23 0.10
C ASP A 252 -4.56 -37.88 1.17
#